data_AF-A0A3P1ZXS4-F1
#
_entry.id   AF-A0A3P1ZXS4-F1
#
_cell.length_a   1.000
_cell.length_b   1.000
_cell.length_c   1.000
_cell.angle_alpha   90.00
_cell.angle_beta   90.00
_cell.angle_gamma   90.00
#
_symmetry.space_group_name_H-M   'P 1'
#
loop_
_entity.id
_entity.type
_entity.pdbx_description
1 polymer ?
#
loop_
_entity_poly.entity_id
_entity_poly.type
_entity_poly.pdbx_seq_one_letter_code
_entity_poly.pdbx_strand_id
1 'polypeptide(L)'
;PEAIEVLKQKYALKQKNPTFVSLPNEQVLSDLHLVSQGKITYAALLLCGKEESLQTFLPQSRIVLEYRKSESLIPYNNRMEYLKPFYLMIELLWHDINLRNDKIDVSEGSYIFNIPSFNEEVIREAINNAVAHRDYRRTSETFVLQYPNKLVVKNMGGFPLGVSKENLLRIQSTPRNRLLADVLSKTGIVERSGQGVDKIFRNMLSEGKDGPDYSFSDEFRVELH
;
A
#
# COMPACT_ATOMS: atom_id res chain seq x y z
N PRO A 1 -8.59 -18.86 -2.97
CA PRO A 1 -8.81 -19.32 -4.37
C PRO A 1 -7.82 -18.69 -5.35
N GLU A 2 -7.75 -17.35 -5.46
CA GLU A 2 -6.73 -16.68 -6.29
C GLU A 2 -5.72 -15.90 -5.42
N ALA A 3 -6.19 -15.03 -4.52
CA ALA A 3 -5.32 -14.27 -3.61
C ALA A 3 -4.44 -15.17 -2.71
N ILE A 4 -4.92 -16.37 -2.37
CA ILE A 4 -4.13 -17.36 -1.62
C ILE A 4 -3.00 -17.93 -2.50
N GLU A 5 -3.25 -18.15 -3.79
CA GLU A 5 -2.20 -18.60 -4.72
C GLU A 5 -1.15 -17.51 -4.92
N VAL A 6 -1.56 -16.25 -5.05
CA VAL A 6 -0.63 -15.11 -5.08
C VAL A 6 0.21 -15.07 -3.79
N LEU A 7 -0.44 -15.20 -2.62
CA LEU A 7 0.27 -15.27 -1.33
C LEU A 7 1.30 -16.41 -1.34
N LYS A 8 0.92 -17.62 -1.76
CA LYS A 8 1.80 -18.79 -1.78
C LYS A 8 2.99 -18.58 -2.71
N GLN A 9 2.76 -18.06 -3.91
CA GLN A 9 3.81 -17.78 -4.88
C GLN A 9 4.78 -16.71 -4.37
N LYS A 10 4.27 -15.59 -3.85
CA LYS A 10 5.09 -14.50 -3.33
C LYS A 10 5.88 -14.92 -2.09
N TYR A 11 5.26 -15.68 -1.19
CA TYR A 11 5.94 -16.27 -0.04
C TYR A 11 7.06 -17.23 -0.47
N ALA A 12 6.76 -18.19 -1.35
CA ALA A 12 7.70 -19.18 -1.85
C ALA A 12 8.94 -18.51 -2.48
N LEU A 13 8.71 -17.49 -3.31
CA LEU A 13 9.77 -16.70 -3.92
C LEU A 13 10.62 -15.97 -2.86
N LYS A 14 9.97 -15.24 -1.95
CA LYS A 14 10.65 -14.43 -0.93
C LYS A 14 11.46 -15.28 0.05
N GLN A 15 10.92 -16.42 0.45
CA GLN A 15 11.55 -17.34 1.40
C GLN A 15 12.46 -18.38 0.73
N LYS A 16 12.61 -18.34 -0.60
CA LYS A 16 13.34 -19.35 -1.40
C LYS A 16 12.88 -20.77 -1.09
N ASN A 17 11.57 -20.96 -0.90
CA ASN A 17 10.95 -22.24 -0.58
C ASN A 17 9.85 -22.59 -1.60
N PRO A 18 10.19 -23.21 -2.75
CA PRO A 18 9.22 -23.52 -3.80
C PRO A 18 8.16 -24.53 -3.38
N THR A 19 8.47 -25.43 -2.43
CA THR A 19 7.52 -26.46 -1.95
C THR A 19 6.32 -25.87 -1.21
N PHE A 20 6.43 -24.62 -0.75
CA PHE A 20 5.32 -23.92 -0.09
C PHE A 20 4.09 -23.76 -1.00
N VAL A 21 4.29 -23.69 -2.32
CA VAL A 21 3.19 -23.55 -3.30
C VAL A 21 2.32 -24.81 -3.35
N SER A 22 2.87 -25.99 -3.06
CA SER A 22 2.10 -27.24 -3.06
C SER A 22 1.33 -27.51 -1.76
N LEU A 23 1.55 -26.71 -0.71
CA LEU A 23 0.87 -26.92 0.57
C LEU A 23 -0.64 -26.67 0.45
N PRO A 24 -1.49 -27.43 1.18
CA PRO A 24 -2.90 -27.16 1.31
C PRO A 24 -3.16 -25.74 1.83
N ASN A 25 -4.24 -25.11 1.38
CA ASN A 25 -4.55 -23.73 1.72
C ASN A 25 -4.75 -23.53 3.23
N GLU A 26 -5.40 -24.48 3.89
CA GLU A 26 -5.64 -24.48 5.33
C GLU A 26 -4.32 -24.49 6.11
N GLN A 27 -3.35 -25.29 5.66
CA GLN A 27 -2.01 -25.35 6.25
C GLN A 27 -1.28 -24.02 6.07
N VAL A 28 -1.26 -23.47 4.84
CA VAL A 28 -0.63 -22.17 4.55
C VAL A 28 -1.20 -21.06 5.42
N LEU A 29 -2.53 -21.00 5.55
CA LEU A 29 -3.19 -19.99 6.37
C LEU A 29 -2.90 -20.18 7.88
N SER A 30 -2.79 -21.42 8.35
CA SER A 30 -2.41 -21.72 9.74
C SER A 30 -0.95 -21.35 10.04
N ASP A 31 -0.01 -21.71 9.15
CA ASP A 31 1.42 -21.46 9.29
C ASP A 31 1.76 -19.96 9.34
N LEU A 32 0.95 -19.15 8.66
CA LEU A 32 1.04 -17.69 8.68
C LEU A 32 0.17 -17.04 9.76
N HIS A 33 -0.45 -17.82 10.64
CA HIS A 33 -1.39 -17.39 11.69
C HIS A 33 -2.59 -16.58 11.16
N LEU A 34 -2.91 -16.72 9.88
CA LEU A 34 -4.08 -16.12 9.24
C LEU A 34 -5.37 -16.82 9.69
N VAL A 35 -5.28 -18.11 10.02
CA VAL A 35 -6.29 -18.86 10.78
C VAL A 35 -5.68 -19.24 12.12
N SER A 36 -6.40 -18.95 13.22
CA SER A 36 -5.97 -19.26 14.59
C SER A 36 -7.14 -19.79 15.39
N GLN A 37 -6.95 -20.92 16.08
CA GLN A 37 -8.00 -21.59 16.87
C GLN A 37 -9.31 -21.82 16.07
N GLY A 38 -9.17 -22.19 14.79
CA GLY A 38 -10.32 -22.40 13.88
C GLY A 38 -11.03 -21.12 13.44
N LYS A 39 -10.54 -19.93 13.81
CA LYS A 39 -11.12 -18.63 13.42
C LYS A 39 -10.24 -17.90 12.42
N ILE A 40 -10.88 -17.21 11.48
CA ILE A 40 -10.23 -16.36 10.48
C ILE A 40 -9.86 -15.02 11.14
N THR A 41 -8.63 -14.56 10.95
CA THR A 41 -8.18 -13.25 11.43
C THR A 41 -8.55 -12.12 10.47
N TYR A 42 -8.59 -10.88 10.95
CA TYR A 42 -8.77 -9.72 10.05
C TYR A 42 -7.64 -9.57 9.04
N ALA A 43 -6.40 -9.96 9.39
CA ALA A 43 -5.29 -9.98 8.43
C ALA A 43 -5.58 -10.94 7.27
N ALA A 44 -6.12 -12.13 7.57
CA ALA A 44 -6.50 -13.09 6.53
C ALA A 44 -7.59 -12.55 5.62
N LEU A 45 -8.59 -11.89 6.21
CA LEU A 45 -9.67 -11.27 5.46
C LEU A 45 -9.16 -10.14 4.55
N LEU A 46 -8.31 -9.24 5.06
CA LEU A 46 -7.72 -8.15 4.28
C LEU A 46 -6.80 -8.64 3.16
N LEU A 47 -6.02 -9.69 3.41
CA LEU A 47 -5.04 -10.19 2.44
C LEU A 47 -5.65 -11.09 1.36
N CYS A 48 -6.58 -11.96 1.75
CA CYS A 48 -7.05 -13.07 0.90
C CYS A 48 -8.58 -13.26 0.93
N GLY A 49 -9.31 -12.45 1.69
CA GLY A 49 -10.76 -12.56 1.84
C GLY A 49 -11.50 -12.31 0.54
N LYS A 50 -12.70 -12.92 0.44
CA LYS A 50 -13.63 -12.61 -0.65
C LYS A 50 -14.21 -11.21 -0.47
N GLU A 51 -14.58 -10.58 -1.57
CA GLU A 51 -15.18 -9.24 -1.60
C GLU A 51 -16.45 -9.16 -0.75
N GLU A 52 -17.33 -10.17 -0.79
CA GLU A 52 -18.56 -10.20 0.01
C GLU A 52 -18.28 -10.29 1.52
N SER A 53 -17.21 -11.01 1.88
CA SER A 53 -16.76 -11.11 3.28
C SER A 53 -16.13 -9.80 3.74
N LEU A 54 -15.33 -9.14 2.89
CA LEU A 54 -14.81 -7.80 3.17
C LEU A 54 -15.94 -6.80 3.36
N GLN A 55 -16.96 -6.81 2.50
CA GLN A 55 -18.11 -5.92 2.59
C GLN A 55 -18.90 -6.11 3.89
N THR A 56 -18.96 -7.33 4.40
CA THR A 56 -19.70 -7.66 5.63
C THR A 56 -18.91 -7.29 6.88
N PHE A 57 -17.61 -7.63 6.95
CA PHE A 57 -16.84 -7.54 8.18
C PHE A 57 -15.89 -6.34 8.25
N LEU A 58 -15.42 -5.83 7.12
CA LEU A 58 -14.49 -4.69 7.02
C LEU A 58 -14.82 -3.78 5.81
N PRO A 59 -16.06 -3.28 5.64
CA PRO A 59 -16.40 -2.41 4.50
C PRO A 59 -15.55 -1.14 4.44
N GLN A 60 -15.05 -0.67 5.59
CA GLN A 60 -14.13 0.46 5.73
C GLN A 60 -12.73 0.21 5.16
N SER A 61 -12.38 -1.04 4.83
CA SER A 61 -11.07 -1.37 4.23
C SER A 61 -10.93 -0.92 2.78
N ARG A 62 -12.01 -0.38 2.18
CA ARG A 62 -12.02 0.17 0.83
C ARG A 62 -10.94 1.22 0.64
N ILE A 63 -10.31 1.17 -0.53
CA ILE A 63 -9.44 2.22 -1.05
C ILE A 63 -10.18 2.91 -2.19
N VAL A 64 -10.22 4.23 -2.17
CA VAL A 64 -10.84 5.05 -3.20
C VAL A 64 -9.74 5.75 -3.98
N LEU A 65 -9.71 5.56 -5.30
CA LEU A 65 -8.88 6.34 -6.22
C LEU A 65 -9.73 7.46 -6.82
N GLU A 66 -9.37 8.71 -6.57
CA GLU A 66 -10.02 9.86 -7.20
C GLU A 66 -9.02 10.60 -8.08
N TYR A 67 -9.36 10.76 -9.36
CA TYR A 67 -8.57 11.57 -10.28
C TYR A 67 -9.21 12.96 -10.46
N ARG A 68 -8.38 13.99 -10.35
CA ARG A 68 -8.73 15.40 -10.61
C ARG A 68 -7.75 16.00 -11.60
N LYS A 69 -8.25 16.70 -12.62
CA LYS A 69 -7.41 17.41 -13.61
C LYS A 69 -6.72 18.65 -13.03
N SER A 70 -7.21 19.18 -11.92
CA SER A 70 -6.66 20.35 -11.23
C SER A 70 -6.99 20.28 -9.73
N GLU A 71 -6.08 20.79 -8.90
CA GLU A 71 -6.29 20.92 -7.45
C GLU A 71 -7.43 21.88 -7.09
N SER A 72 -7.75 22.84 -7.96
CA SER A 72 -8.84 23.80 -7.75
C SER A 72 -10.24 23.21 -7.99
N LEU A 73 -10.34 22.01 -8.57
CA LEU A 73 -11.62 21.37 -8.83
C LEU A 73 -12.16 20.71 -7.56
N ILE A 74 -13.35 21.16 -7.15
CA ILE A 74 -14.13 20.50 -6.10
C ILE A 74 -14.60 19.09 -6.55
N PRO A 75 -15.21 18.91 -7.74
CA PRO A 75 -15.60 17.58 -8.19
C PRO A 75 -14.41 16.77 -8.72
N TYR A 76 -14.43 15.47 -8.48
CA TYR A 76 -13.53 14.52 -9.15
C TYR A 76 -13.93 14.34 -10.62
N ASN A 77 -12.95 14.08 -11.48
CA ASN A 77 -13.21 13.73 -12.88
C ASN A 77 -13.47 12.23 -13.05
N ASN A 78 -12.86 11.41 -12.21
CA ASN A 78 -13.07 9.97 -12.17
C ASN A 78 -12.90 9.50 -10.72
N ARG A 79 -13.70 8.52 -10.31
CA ARG A 79 -13.63 7.88 -8.99
C ARG A 79 -13.80 6.37 -9.17
N MET A 80 -12.87 5.63 -8.60
CA MET A 80 -12.87 4.17 -8.58
C MET A 80 -12.75 3.69 -7.13
N GLU A 81 -13.41 2.59 -6.83
CA GLU A 81 -13.48 2.02 -5.49
C GLU A 81 -13.00 0.58 -5.50
N TYR A 82 -12.09 0.24 -4.59
CA TYR A 82 -11.50 -1.09 -4.49
C TYR A 82 -11.81 -1.68 -3.12
N LEU A 83 -12.64 -2.71 -3.12
CA LEU A 83 -12.88 -3.57 -1.96
C LEU A 83 -12.49 -5.01 -2.33
N LYS A 84 -11.20 -5.26 -2.40
CA LYS A 84 -10.64 -6.55 -2.86
C LYS A 84 -9.54 -7.01 -1.91
N PRO A 85 -9.25 -8.33 -1.86
CA PRO A 85 -8.09 -8.81 -1.12
C PRO A 85 -6.83 -8.11 -1.59
N PHE A 86 -5.99 -7.70 -0.64
CA PHE A 86 -4.86 -6.82 -0.88
C PHE A 86 -3.94 -7.30 -2.01
N TYR A 87 -3.64 -8.60 -2.07
CA TYR A 87 -2.75 -9.18 -3.09
C TYR A 87 -3.26 -9.03 -4.52
N LEU A 88 -4.57 -8.88 -4.73
CA LEU A 88 -5.15 -8.61 -6.05
C LEU A 88 -5.35 -7.11 -6.27
N MET A 89 -5.78 -6.41 -5.22
CA MET A 89 -6.05 -4.97 -5.27
C MET A 89 -4.82 -4.16 -5.65
N ILE A 90 -3.65 -4.44 -5.08
CA ILE A 90 -2.47 -3.58 -5.24
C ILE A 90 -2.03 -3.46 -6.71
N GLU A 91 -2.13 -4.53 -7.48
CA GLU A 91 -1.82 -4.55 -8.91
C GLU A 91 -2.85 -3.75 -9.73
N LEU A 92 -4.14 -3.91 -9.40
CA LEU A 92 -5.23 -3.18 -10.07
C LEU A 92 -5.14 -1.67 -9.79
N LEU A 93 -4.92 -1.30 -8.53
CA LEU A 93 -4.78 0.10 -8.12
C LEU A 93 -3.58 0.75 -8.80
N TRP A 94 -2.43 0.07 -8.86
CA TRP A 94 -1.27 0.58 -9.60
C TRP A 94 -1.57 0.71 -11.10
N HIS A 95 -2.20 -0.29 -11.72
CA HIS A 95 -2.59 -0.24 -13.13
C HIS A 95 -3.40 1.03 -13.42
N ASP A 96 -4.44 1.30 -12.63
CA ASP A 96 -5.35 2.43 -12.85
C ASP A 96 -4.68 3.79 -12.56
N ILE A 97 -3.79 3.89 -11.56
CA ILE A 97 -2.94 5.06 -11.35
C ILE A 97 -2.05 5.28 -12.57
N ASN A 98 -1.44 4.21 -13.08
CA ASN A 98 -0.47 4.27 -14.16
C ASN A 98 -1.09 4.63 -15.53
N LEU A 99 -2.39 4.38 -15.73
CA LEU A 99 -3.12 4.86 -16.91
C LEU A 99 -3.12 6.38 -17.07
N ARG A 100 -2.84 7.12 -15.98
CA ARG A 100 -2.76 8.59 -15.95
C ARG A 100 -1.41 9.07 -15.41
N ASN A 101 -0.39 8.22 -15.49
CA ASN A 101 0.97 8.54 -15.08
C ASN A 101 1.74 9.04 -16.28
N ASP A 102 1.73 10.35 -16.47
CA ASP A 102 2.51 11.00 -17.52
C ASP A 102 4.00 10.73 -17.30
N LYS A 103 4.79 10.96 -18.35
CA LYS A 103 6.23 10.80 -18.31
C LYS A 103 6.92 12.06 -18.78
N ILE A 104 8.06 12.34 -18.16
CA ILE A 104 8.91 13.48 -18.45
C ILE A 104 10.11 12.96 -19.23
N ASP A 105 10.35 13.53 -20.40
CA ASP A 105 11.53 13.23 -21.20
C ASP A 105 12.73 14.07 -20.73
N VAL A 106 13.82 13.40 -20.39
CA VAL A 106 15.07 13.98 -19.91
C VAL A 106 16.19 13.60 -20.88
N SER A 107 16.82 14.60 -21.47
CA SER A 107 17.91 14.40 -22.44
C SER A 107 19.28 14.45 -21.78
N GLU A 108 20.12 13.45 -22.07
CA GLU A 108 21.54 13.41 -21.70
C GLU A 108 22.39 13.14 -22.94
N GLY A 109 23.03 14.18 -23.46
CA GLY A 109 23.76 14.11 -24.73
C GLY A 109 22.83 13.70 -25.89
N SER A 110 23.10 12.54 -26.49
CA SER A 110 22.28 11.98 -27.59
C SER A 110 21.19 11.02 -27.13
N TYR A 111 21.05 10.78 -25.81
CA TYR A 111 20.09 9.84 -25.24
C TYR A 111 18.89 10.59 -24.65
N ILE A 112 17.70 10.02 -24.78
CA ILE A 112 16.48 10.49 -24.13
C ILE A 112 16.03 9.40 -23.16
N PHE A 113 15.93 9.79 -21.88
CA PHE A 113 15.38 8.97 -20.82
C PHE A 113 13.96 9.43 -20.51
N ASN A 114 13.09 8.48 -20.19
CA ASN A 114 11.70 8.76 -19.89
C ASN A 114 11.43 8.45 -18.41
N ILE A 115 11.21 9.48 -17.61
CA ILE A 115 11.00 9.38 -16.17
C ILE A 115 9.49 9.48 -15.90
N PRO A 116 8.83 8.47 -15.30
CA PRO A 116 7.41 8.58 -14.98
C PRO A 116 7.18 9.64 -13.89
N SER A 117 6.07 10.36 -13.94
CA SER A 117 5.68 11.33 -12.91
C SER A 117 5.57 10.64 -11.53
N PHE A 118 5.01 9.44 -11.50
CA PHE A 118 4.89 8.60 -10.31
C PHE A 118 5.76 7.35 -10.47
N ASN A 119 6.74 7.17 -9.58
CA ASN A 119 7.55 5.96 -9.52
C ASN A 119 6.72 4.82 -8.91
N GLU A 120 6.72 3.65 -9.56
CA GLU A 120 5.93 2.49 -9.12
C GLU A 120 6.26 2.05 -7.69
N GLU A 121 7.55 1.96 -7.35
CA GLU A 121 7.99 1.53 -6.03
C GLU A 121 7.55 2.51 -4.95
N VAL A 122 7.63 3.82 -5.25
CA VAL A 122 7.18 4.88 -4.34
C VAL A 122 5.68 4.75 -4.06
N ILE A 123 4.86 4.60 -5.11
CA ILE A 123 3.41 4.48 -4.97
C ILE A 123 3.02 3.19 -4.26
N ARG A 124 3.65 2.06 -4.60
CA ARG A 124 3.41 0.79 -3.91
C ARG A 124 3.77 0.88 -2.45
N GLU A 125 4.92 1.44 -2.11
CA GLU A 125 5.34 1.59 -0.71
C GLU A 125 4.40 2.51 0.08
N ALA A 126 3.93 3.59 -0.53
CA ALA A 126 2.91 4.47 0.05
C ALA A 126 1.60 3.71 0.36
N ILE A 127 1.10 2.91 -0.59
CA ILE A 127 -0.12 2.11 -0.41
C ILE A 127 0.10 0.99 0.61
N ASN A 128 1.26 0.34 0.61
CA ASN A 128 1.62 -0.69 1.57
C ASN A 128 1.61 -0.13 3.00
N ASN A 129 2.22 1.05 3.20
CA ASN A 129 2.23 1.74 4.48
C ASN A 129 0.82 2.15 4.91
N ALA A 130 0.02 2.68 3.99
CA ALA A 130 -1.38 2.96 4.23
C ALA A 130 -2.14 1.71 4.74
N VAL A 131 -2.00 0.56 4.09
CA VAL A 131 -2.68 -0.69 4.50
C VAL A 131 -2.14 -1.23 5.84
N ALA A 132 -0.82 -1.27 6.02
CA ALA A 132 -0.19 -1.82 7.21
C ALA A 132 -0.47 -0.97 8.47
N HIS A 133 -0.58 0.36 8.32
CA HIS A 133 -0.75 1.28 9.43
C HIS A 133 -2.18 1.77 9.63
N ARG A 134 -3.14 1.46 8.76
CA ARG A 134 -4.53 1.93 8.89
C ARG A 134 -5.18 1.57 10.24
N ASP A 135 -5.91 2.51 10.83
CA ASP A 135 -6.83 2.22 11.93
C ASP A 135 -8.13 1.63 11.39
N TYR A 136 -8.20 0.30 11.33
CA TYR A 136 -9.37 -0.43 10.83
C TYR A 136 -10.63 -0.30 11.69
N ARG A 137 -10.57 0.35 12.85
CA ARG A 137 -11.75 0.65 13.68
C ARG A 137 -12.50 1.90 13.20
N ARG A 138 -11.88 2.72 12.35
CA ARG A 138 -12.49 3.94 11.79
C ARG A 138 -13.22 3.62 10.49
N THR A 139 -14.39 4.23 10.31
CA THR A 139 -15.31 3.97 9.19
C THR A 139 -14.88 4.61 7.89
N SER A 140 -14.14 5.73 7.94
CA SER A 140 -13.68 6.45 6.75
C SER A 140 -12.60 5.67 6.00
N GLU A 141 -12.67 5.73 4.68
CA GLU A 141 -11.86 4.93 3.76
C GLU A 141 -10.45 5.49 3.58
N THR A 142 -9.58 4.72 2.92
CA THR A 142 -8.29 5.25 2.45
C THR A 142 -8.51 5.94 1.11
N PHE A 143 -7.99 7.14 0.92
CA PHE A 143 -8.09 7.86 -0.34
C PHE A 143 -6.71 7.95 -1.00
N VAL A 144 -6.67 7.65 -2.30
CA VAL A 144 -5.57 7.96 -3.20
C VAL A 144 -6.09 9.03 -4.15
N LEU A 145 -5.63 10.26 -3.99
CA LEU A 145 -6.04 11.39 -4.81
C LEU A 145 -4.95 11.65 -5.85
N GLN A 146 -5.26 11.43 -7.11
CA GLN A 146 -4.33 11.62 -8.22
C GLN A 146 -4.64 12.93 -8.95
N TYR A 147 -3.59 13.73 -9.13
CA TYR A 147 -3.54 14.93 -9.96
C TYR A 147 -2.47 14.72 -11.04
N PRO A 148 -2.37 15.57 -12.07
CA PRO A 148 -1.37 15.40 -13.14
C PRO A 148 0.08 15.33 -12.63
N ASN A 149 0.40 16.08 -11.58
CA ASN A 149 1.75 16.24 -11.04
C ASN A 149 1.88 15.92 -9.54
N LYS A 150 0.85 15.34 -8.92
CA LYS A 150 0.78 15.11 -7.48
C LYS A 150 -0.10 13.91 -7.16
N LEU A 151 0.28 13.13 -6.16
CA LEU A 151 -0.52 12.00 -5.69
C LEU A 151 -0.55 12.05 -4.16
N VAL A 152 -1.75 12.10 -3.59
CA VAL A 152 -1.95 12.18 -2.14
C VAL A 152 -2.55 10.89 -1.63
N VAL A 153 -1.89 10.24 -0.67
CA VAL A 153 -2.45 9.09 0.07
C VAL A 153 -2.92 9.55 1.43
N LYS A 154 -4.24 9.54 1.66
CA LYS A 154 -4.87 9.88 2.94
C LYS A 154 -5.31 8.61 3.64
N ASN A 155 -4.81 8.39 4.85
CA ASN A 155 -5.09 7.20 5.62
C ASN A 155 -5.56 7.54 7.05
N MET A 156 -6.53 6.78 7.53
CA MET A 156 -7.11 6.98 8.86
C MET A 156 -6.26 6.38 9.97
N GLY A 157 -6.17 7.14 11.05
CA GLY A 157 -5.31 6.91 12.20
C GLY A 157 -4.00 7.66 12.04
N GLY A 158 -3.69 8.57 12.97
CA GLY A 158 -2.44 9.32 12.98
C GLY A 158 -1.20 8.43 13.13
N PHE A 159 -0.03 9.04 13.25
CA PHE A 159 1.20 8.29 13.45
C PHE A 159 1.13 7.37 14.69
N PRO A 160 1.78 6.19 14.66
CA PRO A 160 1.93 5.36 15.85
C PRO A 160 2.55 6.12 17.02
N LEU A 161 2.29 5.66 18.25
CA LEU A 161 2.83 6.31 19.44
C LEU A 161 4.36 6.41 19.36
N GLY A 162 4.88 7.63 19.54
CA GLY A 162 6.33 7.92 19.46
C GLY A 162 6.86 8.16 18.04
N VAL A 163 6.02 8.06 17.01
CA VAL A 163 6.37 8.42 15.63
C VAL A 163 5.81 9.82 15.33
N SER A 164 6.63 10.66 14.71
CA SER A 164 6.26 12.00 14.25
C SER A 164 6.92 12.31 12.91
N LYS A 165 6.46 13.36 12.23
CA LYS A 165 7.05 13.78 10.95
C LYS A 165 8.55 14.14 11.06
N GLU A 166 8.99 14.56 12.24
CA GLU A 166 10.38 14.93 12.51
C GLU A 166 11.29 13.72 12.73
N ASN A 167 10.74 12.57 13.15
CA ASN A 167 11.53 11.40 13.52
C ASN A 167 11.28 10.16 12.64
N LEU A 168 10.34 10.22 11.70
CA LEU A 168 9.89 9.08 10.90
C LEU A 168 11.02 8.35 10.16
N LEU A 169 12.09 9.07 9.78
CA LEU A 169 13.29 8.51 9.11
C LEU A 169 14.33 7.91 10.07
N ARG A 170 14.14 8.09 11.39
CA ARG A 170 15.13 7.72 12.42
C ARG A 170 14.61 6.67 13.38
N ILE A 171 13.31 6.39 13.37
CA ILE A 171 12.66 5.45 14.27
C ILE A 171 12.35 4.14 13.54
N GLN A 172 12.35 3.04 14.30
CA GLN A 172 11.92 1.75 13.76
C GLN A 172 10.41 1.76 13.49
N SER A 173 10.01 1.16 12.38
CA SER A 173 8.60 1.03 12.03
C SER A 173 7.87 0.17 13.08
N THR A 174 6.77 0.73 13.59
CA THR A 174 5.87 0.06 14.55
C THR A 174 4.48 -0.07 13.91
N PRO A 175 4.23 -1.15 13.14
CA PRO A 175 2.97 -1.32 12.44
C PRO A 175 1.80 -1.49 13.41
N ARG A 176 0.73 -0.73 13.16
CA ARG A 176 -0.54 -0.83 13.91
C ARG A 176 -1.16 -2.23 13.76
N ASN A 177 -1.04 -2.82 12.57
CA ASN A 177 -1.56 -4.15 12.26
C ASN A 177 -0.40 -5.16 12.15
N ARG A 178 0.13 -5.60 13.30
CA ARG A 178 1.37 -6.41 13.37
C ARG A 178 1.33 -7.72 12.55
N LEU A 179 0.25 -8.50 12.65
CA LEU A 179 0.10 -9.75 11.89
C LEU A 179 0.05 -9.47 10.37
N LEU A 180 -0.68 -8.43 9.98
CA LEU A 180 -0.77 -8.01 8.58
C LEU A 180 0.61 -7.63 8.04
N ALA A 181 1.33 -6.76 8.75
CA ALA A 181 2.68 -6.33 8.36
C ALA A 181 3.68 -7.50 8.31
N ASP A 182 3.62 -8.45 9.25
CA ASP A 182 4.50 -9.63 9.25
C ASP A 182 4.28 -10.49 7.99
N VAL A 183 3.02 -10.75 7.63
CA VAL A 183 2.70 -11.56 6.45
C VAL A 183 3.08 -10.82 5.16
N LEU A 184 2.79 -9.53 5.06
CA LEU A 184 3.24 -8.70 3.93
C LEU A 184 4.77 -8.72 3.78
N SER A 185 5.50 -8.76 4.90
CA SER A 185 6.94 -8.83 4.85
C SER A 185 7.46 -10.20 4.44
N LYS A 186 6.81 -11.26 4.92
CA LYS A 186 7.11 -12.65 4.52
C LYS A 186 6.84 -12.92 3.04
N THR A 187 5.93 -12.19 2.41
CA THR A 187 5.66 -12.26 0.96
C THR A 187 6.44 -11.24 0.12
N GLY A 188 7.27 -10.41 0.76
CA GLY A 188 8.15 -9.46 0.07
C GLY A 188 7.46 -8.17 -0.40
N ILE A 189 6.23 -7.89 0.07
CA ILE A 189 5.54 -6.63 -0.18
C ILE A 189 6.15 -5.49 0.64
N VAL A 190 6.51 -5.76 1.90
CA VAL A 190 7.11 -4.77 2.81
C VAL A 190 8.46 -5.26 3.34
N GLU A 191 9.43 -4.38 3.52
CA GLU A 191 10.69 -4.76 4.14
C GLU A 191 10.60 -4.81 5.68
N ARG A 192 11.24 -5.83 6.29
CA ARG A 192 11.28 -5.97 7.76
C ARG A 192 12.01 -4.82 8.45
N SER A 193 12.86 -4.09 7.73
CA SER A 193 13.78 -3.09 8.28
C SER A 193 13.11 -1.78 8.68
N GLY A 194 11.82 -1.59 8.35
CA GLY A 194 11.14 -0.31 8.55
C GLY A 194 11.62 0.80 7.61
N GLN A 195 12.42 0.46 6.60
CA GLN A 195 13.02 1.40 5.64
C GLN A 195 12.06 1.82 4.52
N GLY A 196 10.76 1.53 4.66
CA GLY A 196 9.75 1.85 3.67
C GLY A 196 9.75 3.34 3.33
N VAL A 197 9.75 4.19 4.35
CA VAL A 197 9.79 5.62 4.11
C VAL A 197 11.15 6.08 3.57
N ASP A 198 12.26 5.48 4.01
CA ASP A 198 13.59 5.77 3.44
C ASP A 198 13.63 5.51 1.92
N LYS A 199 12.93 4.48 1.43
CA LYS A 199 12.82 4.18 -0.01
C LYS A 199 12.04 5.24 -0.75
N ILE A 200 10.93 5.71 -0.18
CA ILE A 200 10.13 6.79 -0.78
C ILE A 200 11.03 8.02 -0.96
N PHE A 201 11.70 8.47 0.11
CA PHE A 201 12.63 9.60 0.04
C PHE A 201 13.75 9.37 -0.96
N ARG A 202 14.43 8.21 -0.89
CA ARG A 202 15.56 7.89 -1.77
C ARG A 202 15.14 7.94 -3.24
N ASN A 203 14.07 7.26 -3.61
CA ASN A 203 13.64 7.14 -4.99
C ASN A 203 13.19 8.51 -5.54
N MET A 204 12.36 9.25 -4.80
CA MET A 204 11.92 10.59 -5.22
C MET A 204 13.09 11.56 -5.42
N LEU A 205 14.00 11.64 -4.44
CA LEU A 205 15.15 12.53 -4.52
C LEU A 205 16.14 12.10 -5.62
N SER A 206 16.32 10.79 -5.85
CA SER A 206 17.19 10.28 -6.93
C SER A 206 16.67 10.60 -8.33
N GLU A 207 15.35 10.79 -8.47
CA GLU A 207 14.69 11.21 -9.71
C GLU A 207 14.60 12.74 -9.85
N GLY A 208 15.19 13.50 -8.92
CA GLY A 208 15.15 14.96 -8.92
C GLY A 208 13.78 15.56 -8.57
N LYS A 209 12.90 14.77 -7.92
CA LYS A 209 11.58 15.21 -7.46
C LYS A 209 11.67 15.76 -6.03
N ASP A 210 10.68 16.56 -5.65
CA ASP A 210 10.50 16.97 -4.26
C ASP A 210 10.34 15.74 -3.36
N GLY A 211 10.84 15.84 -2.13
CA GLY A 211 10.65 14.79 -1.13
C GLY A 211 9.18 14.65 -0.73
N PRO A 212 8.78 13.48 -0.21
CA PRO A 212 7.42 13.26 0.26
C PRO A 212 7.06 14.23 1.40
N ASP A 213 5.84 14.77 1.38
CA ASP A 213 5.38 15.70 2.41
C ASP A 213 4.30 15.09 3.31
N TYR A 214 4.62 15.00 4.61
CA TYR A 214 3.73 14.52 5.66
C TYR A 214 3.13 15.65 6.51
N SER A 215 3.37 16.93 6.16
CA SER A 215 3.01 18.10 6.96
C SER A 215 1.49 18.26 7.19
N PHE A 216 0.68 17.66 6.32
CA PHE A 216 -0.79 17.63 6.40
C PHE A 216 -1.35 16.56 7.34
N SER A 217 -0.49 15.75 7.96
CA SER A 217 -0.86 14.73 8.93
C SER A 217 -1.22 15.33 10.30
N ASP A 218 -2.13 14.66 11.01
CA ASP A 218 -2.55 15.02 12.37
C ASP A 218 -2.73 13.77 13.25
N GLU A 219 -3.29 13.92 14.45
CA GLU A 219 -3.49 12.82 15.40
C GLU A 219 -4.49 11.75 14.89
N PHE A 220 -5.32 12.09 13.92
CA PHE A 220 -6.42 11.26 13.42
C PHE A 220 -6.21 10.74 12.01
N ARG A 221 -5.31 11.35 11.23
CA ARG A 221 -4.99 10.91 9.85
C ARG A 221 -3.52 11.14 9.51
N VAL A 222 -2.99 10.29 8.65
CA VAL A 222 -1.71 10.50 7.97
C VAL A 222 -2.00 10.82 6.52
N GLU A 223 -1.42 11.91 6.03
CA GLU A 223 -1.46 12.30 4.63
C GLU A 223 -0.02 12.33 4.09
N LEU A 224 0.22 11.59 3.02
CA LEU A 224 1.46 11.62 2.24
C LEU A 224 1.16 12.32 0.91
N HIS A 225 1.86 13.41 0.65
CA HIS A 225 1.79 14.20 -0.58
C HIS A 225 3.03 14.00 -1.45
#